data_AF-A0A235BSP9-F1
#
_entry.id   AF-A0A235BSP9-F1
#
_cell.length_a   1.000
_cell.length_b   1.000
_cell.length_c   1.000
_cell.angle_alpha   90.00
_cell.angle_beta   90.00
_cell.angle_gamma   90.00
#
_symmetry.space_group_name_H-M   'P 1'
#
loop_
_entity.id
_entity.type
_entity.pdbx_description
1 polymer ?
#
loop_
_entity_poly.entity_id
_entity_poly.type
_entity_poly.pdbx_seq_one_letter_code
_entity_poly.pdbx_strand_id
1 'polypeptide(L)'
;MDSGTILWKPQNRPVKTAIFLGIETSGTDTGVALAGPDHVIFEAVNHGGNHNEVLLGLIDEAFKSSGIGLKTLGGIGVTIGPGMFTSLRVGLSVAEGIAIAHAIPVKGISTLFALAQAAKEPGKPVLAVIDARKHQVYAGLYKDEQVLIKPRVIYPERLAELAGRFIDSGTVLVLAGNGTRCCVPFLSGQERVQVTGIQAPPPHIVAQIAARLIPAGGNDIGRLVPLYLRRTDAELKRERTGD
;
A
#
# COMPACT_ATOMS: atom_id res chain seq x y z
N MET A 1 40.81 -33.12 -39.56
CA MET A 1 39.38 -33.05 -39.93
C MET A 1 38.62 -33.51 -38.71
N ASP A 2 38.06 -32.58 -37.95
CA ASP A 2 37.01 -32.88 -36.97
C ASP A 2 36.09 -31.65 -36.97
N SER A 3 34.99 -31.78 -37.69
CA SER A 3 34.00 -30.73 -37.92
C SER A 3 33.05 -30.66 -36.74
N GLY A 4 33.45 -29.94 -35.70
CA GLY A 4 32.60 -29.60 -34.55
C GLY A 4 31.64 -28.46 -34.88
N THR A 5 30.49 -28.76 -35.47
CA THR A 5 29.40 -27.79 -35.64
C THR A 5 28.79 -27.49 -34.28
N ILE A 6 29.20 -26.37 -33.65
CA ILE A 6 28.52 -25.79 -32.50
C ILE A 6 27.21 -25.20 -33.00
N LEU A 7 26.11 -25.93 -32.84
CA LEU A 7 24.77 -25.39 -32.99
C LEU A 7 24.48 -24.46 -31.81
N TRP A 8 24.83 -23.19 -31.97
CA TRP A 8 24.28 -22.13 -31.12
C TRP A 8 22.75 -22.11 -31.29
N LYS A 9 22.02 -22.41 -30.22
CA LYS A 9 20.60 -22.07 -30.12
C LYS A 9 20.48 -20.74 -29.38
N PRO A 10 19.72 -19.76 -29.87
CA PRO A 10 19.37 -18.60 -29.06
C PRO A 10 18.62 -19.10 -27.84
N GLN A 11 19.23 -19.00 -26.65
CA GLN A 11 18.45 -19.05 -25.42
C GLN A 11 17.69 -17.74 -25.32
N ASN A 12 16.52 -17.73 -25.95
CA ASN A 12 15.49 -16.73 -25.73
C ASN A 12 14.97 -16.94 -24.29
N ARG A 13 15.75 -16.54 -23.28
CA ARG A 13 15.26 -16.41 -21.92
C ARG A 13 14.64 -15.01 -21.85
N PRO A 14 13.31 -14.87 -21.93
CA PRO A 14 12.73 -13.61 -21.50
C PRO A 14 13.22 -13.41 -20.07
N VAL A 15 13.76 -12.23 -19.77
CA VAL A 15 13.74 -11.76 -18.39
C VAL A 15 12.25 -11.64 -18.09
N LYS A 16 11.63 -12.71 -17.59
CA LYS A 16 10.25 -12.67 -17.12
C LYS A 16 10.30 -11.80 -15.88
N THR A 17 10.03 -10.52 -16.07
CA THR A 17 9.83 -9.58 -14.99
C THR A 17 8.83 -10.19 -14.03
N ALA A 18 9.22 -10.36 -12.77
CA ALA A 18 8.38 -11.00 -11.78
C ALA A 18 7.08 -10.21 -11.58
N ILE A 19 5.95 -10.91 -11.50
CA ILE A 19 4.62 -10.31 -11.31
C ILE A 19 4.22 -10.42 -9.85
N PHE A 20 3.62 -9.36 -9.32
CA PHE A 20 3.23 -9.26 -7.92
C PHE A 20 1.72 -9.03 -7.81
N LEU A 21 1.12 -9.67 -6.81
CA LEU A 21 -0.27 -9.44 -6.42
C LEU A 21 -0.31 -8.32 -5.38
N GLY A 22 -1.06 -7.25 -5.63
CA GLY A 22 -1.33 -6.18 -4.67
C GLY A 22 -2.74 -6.32 -4.11
N ILE A 23 -2.88 -6.30 -2.78
CA ILE A 23 -4.16 -6.36 -2.07
C ILE A 23 -4.32 -5.10 -1.21
N GLU A 24 -5.38 -4.34 -1.46
CA GLU A 24 -5.74 -3.15 -0.70
C GLU A 24 -7.11 -3.37 -0.02
N THR A 25 -7.14 -3.34 1.30
CA THR A 25 -8.37 -3.47 2.10
C THR A 25 -8.38 -2.56 3.32
N SER A 26 -7.54 -1.52 3.35
CA SER A 26 -7.39 -0.66 4.53
C SER A 26 -8.50 0.40 4.65
N GLY A 27 -9.24 0.67 3.56
CA GLY A 27 -10.36 1.60 3.51
C GLY A 27 -11.73 0.92 3.41
N THR A 28 -12.69 1.62 2.82
CA THR A 28 -14.03 1.11 2.48
C THR A 28 -14.05 0.25 1.23
N ASP A 29 -13.03 0.40 0.39
CA ASP A 29 -12.95 -0.25 -0.90
C ASP A 29 -12.08 -1.51 -0.81
N THR A 30 -12.35 -2.46 -1.70
CA THR A 30 -11.53 -3.67 -1.85
C THR A 30 -10.87 -3.61 -3.20
N GLY A 31 -9.54 -3.64 -3.23
CA GLY A 31 -8.78 -3.53 -4.46
C GLY A 31 -7.75 -4.64 -4.64
N VAL A 32 -7.60 -5.08 -5.88
CA VAL A 32 -6.63 -6.11 -6.29
C VAL A 32 -5.94 -5.66 -7.57
N ALA A 33 -4.63 -5.89 -7.66
CA ALA A 33 -3.90 -5.74 -8.90
C ALA A 33 -2.88 -6.86 -9.12
N LEU A 34 -2.60 -7.16 -10.38
CA LEU A 34 -1.41 -7.87 -10.83
C LEU A 34 -0.53 -6.88 -11.57
N ALA A 35 0.70 -6.69 -11.10
CA ALA A 35 1.62 -5.71 -11.69
C ALA A 35 3.07 -6.21 -11.65
N GLY A 36 3.85 -5.80 -12.63
CA GLY A 36 5.30 -5.78 -12.53
C GLY A 36 5.79 -4.49 -11.85
N PRO A 37 7.12 -4.27 -11.76
CA PRO A 37 7.70 -3.07 -11.18
C PRO A 37 7.25 -1.76 -11.84
N ASP A 38 6.94 -1.79 -13.13
CA ASP A 38 6.73 -0.61 -13.99
C ASP A 38 5.47 -0.70 -14.88
N HIS A 39 4.69 -1.78 -14.78
CA HIS A 39 3.50 -1.98 -15.60
C HIS A 39 2.38 -2.68 -14.82
N VAL A 40 1.14 -2.35 -15.17
CA VAL A 40 -0.07 -2.96 -14.60
C VAL A 40 -0.65 -3.94 -15.61
N ILE A 41 -0.95 -5.15 -15.18
CA ILE A 41 -1.55 -6.22 -16.00
C ILE A 41 -3.05 -6.28 -15.78
N PHE A 42 -3.46 -6.18 -14.51
CA PHE A 42 -4.84 -6.17 -14.09
C PHE A 42 -4.97 -5.27 -12.88
N GLU A 43 -6.04 -4.51 -12.81
CA GLU A 43 -6.46 -3.79 -11.61
C GLU A 43 -7.98 -3.73 -11.56
N ALA A 44 -8.53 -4.05 -10.40
CA ALA A 44 -9.94 -3.89 -10.12
C ALA A 44 -10.13 -3.36 -8.70
N VAL A 45 -11.10 -2.46 -8.55
CA VAL A 45 -11.50 -1.89 -7.26
C VAL A 45 -13.01 -2.00 -7.15
N ASN A 46 -13.46 -2.64 -6.08
CA ASN A 46 -14.86 -2.64 -5.69
C ASN A 46 -15.10 -1.56 -4.63
N HIS A 47 -15.95 -0.59 -4.94
CA HIS A 47 -16.28 0.50 -4.04
C HIS A 47 -17.38 0.07 -3.05
N GLY A 48 -17.06 0.07 -1.76
CA GLY A 48 -17.96 -0.39 -0.69
C GLY A 48 -18.18 -1.91 -0.64
N GLY A 49 -19.18 -2.35 0.14
CA GLY A 49 -19.53 -3.76 0.31
C GLY A 49 -18.72 -4.49 1.39
N ASN A 50 -19.02 -5.77 1.60
CA ASN A 50 -18.32 -6.62 2.56
C ASN A 50 -17.03 -7.17 1.94
N HIS A 51 -15.87 -6.76 2.44
CA HIS A 51 -14.57 -7.21 1.96
C HIS A 51 -14.45 -8.75 1.87
N ASN A 52 -15.08 -9.48 2.80
CA ASN A 52 -15.04 -10.94 2.84
C ASN A 52 -15.74 -11.59 1.63
N GLU A 53 -16.77 -10.95 1.09
CA GLU A 53 -17.57 -11.48 -0.01
C GLU A 53 -16.90 -11.20 -1.36
N VAL A 54 -16.15 -10.10 -1.45
CA VAL A 54 -15.67 -9.56 -2.73
C VAL A 54 -14.20 -9.90 -3.00
N LEU A 55 -13.34 -9.91 -1.99
CA LEU A 55 -11.89 -9.98 -2.19
C LEU A 55 -11.45 -11.22 -2.98
N LEU A 56 -11.93 -12.41 -2.61
CA LEU A 56 -11.57 -13.65 -3.31
C LEU A 56 -12.07 -13.66 -4.76
N GLY A 57 -13.23 -13.06 -5.03
CA GLY A 57 -13.77 -12.90 -6.38
C GLY A 57 -12.88 -12.02 -7.26
N LEU A 58 -12.41 -10.88 -6.73
CA LEU A 58 -11.49 -9.99 -7.45
C LEU A 58 -10.12 -10.67 -7.71
N ILE A 59 -9.62 -11.45 -6.75
CA ILE A 59 -8.38 -12.21 -6.94
C ILE A 59 -8.56 -13.27 -8.04
N ASP A 60 -9.65 -14.03 -7.99
CA ASP A 60 -9.96 -15.04 -9.01
C ASP A 60 -10.10 -14.41 -10.41
N GLU A 61 -10.80 -13.29 -10.51
CA GLU A 61 -10.93 -12.52 -11.75
C GLU A 61 -9.57 -12.05 -12.28
N ALA A 62 -8.69 -11.54 -11.39
CA ALA A 62 -7.37 -11.08 -11.78
C ALA A 62 -6.54 -12.19 -12.45
N PHE A 63 -6.54 -13.40 -11.86
CA PHE A 63 -5.81 -14.54 -12.42
C PHE A 63 -6.45 -15.10 -13.69
N LYS A 64 -7.78 -15.22 -13.72
CA LYS A 64 -8.50 -15.71 -14.91
C LYS A 64 -8.31 -14.77 -16.11
N SER A 65 -8.46 -13.47 -15.89
CA SER A 65 -8.37 -12.46 -16.96
C SER A 65 -6.93 -12.27 -17.47
N SER A 66 -5.93 -12.43 -16.61
CA SER A 66 -4.51 -12.29 -17.00
C SER A 66 -3.89 -13.57 -17.57
N GLY A 67 -4.49 -14.74 -17.33
CA GLY A 67 -3.90 -16.04 -17.67
C GLY A 67 -2.65 -16.38 -16.85
N ILE A 68 -2.37 -15.64 -15.78
CA ILE A 68 -1.19 -15.83 -14.94
C ILE A 68 -1.46 -16.96 -13.94
N GLY A 69 -0.49 -17.87 -13.80
CA GLY A 69 -0.54 -18.90 -12.78
C GLY A 69 -0.10 -18.35 -11.43
N LEU A 70 -0.86 -18.64 -10.36
CA LEU A 70 -0.54 -18.18 -9.00
C LEU A 70 0.89 -18.52 -8.55
N LYS A 71 1.41 -19.70 -8.92
CA LYS A 71 2.79 -20.14 -8.61
C LYS A 71 3.89 -19.36 -9.33
N THR A 72 3.53 -18.47 -10.26
CA THR A 72 4.49 -17.66 -11.03
C THR A 72 4.68 -16.26 -10.45
N LEU A 73 3.96 -15.93 -9.37
CA LEU A 73 4.14 -14.66 -8.68
C LEU A 73 5.54 -14.56 -8.06
N GLY A 74 6.14 -13.38 -8.15
CA GLY A 74 7.30 -12.99 -7.37
C GLY A 74 6.97 -12.70 -5.91
N GLY A 75 5.71 -12.40 -5.59
CA GLY A 75 5.25 -12.16 -4.23
C GLY A 75 3.88 -11.49 -4.16
N ILE A 76 3.44 -11.26 -2.93
CA ILE A 76 2.17 -10.61 -2.58
C ILE A 76 2.47 -9.38 -1.73
N GLY A 77 1.97 -8.22 -2.13
CA GLY A 77 1.89 -7.02 -1.32
C GLY A 77 0.49 -6.86 -0.75
N VAL A 78 0.38 -6.54 0.54
CA VAL A 78 -0.91 -6.26 1.16
C VAL A 78 -0.80 -5.12 2.16
N THR A 79 -1.79 -4.24 2.20
CA THR A 79 -1.78 -3.17 3.19
C THR A 79 -2.03 -3.64 4.61
N ILE A 80 -1.23 -3.13 5.53
CA ILE A 80 -1.30 -3.47 6.97
C ILE A 80 -1.86 -2.34 7.83
N GLY A 81 -2.22 -1.22 7.21
CA GLY A 81 -2.73 -0.04 7.89
C GLY A 81 -1.72 1.12 7.98
N PRO A 82 -2.09 2.21 8.67
CA PRO A 82 -3.34 2.39 9.42
C PRO A 82 -4.58 2.48 8.51
N GLY A 83 -5.76 2.12 9.05
CA GLY A 83 -7.02 2.04 8.30
C GLY A 83 -8.14 1.43 9.13
N MET A 84 -9.17 0.91 8.46
CA MET A 84 -10.30 0.22 9.07
C MET A 84 -9.87 -1.15 9.63
N PHE A 85 -9.99 -1.34 10.95
CA PHE A 85 -9.48 -2.50 11.67
C PHE A 85 -10.00 -3.85 11.14
N THR A 86 -11.31 -3.96 10.93
CA THR A 86 -11.95 -5.19 10.45
C THR A 86 -11.51 -5.51 9.02
N SER A 87 -11.51 -4.50 8.15
CA SER A 87 -11.17 -4.63 6.73
C SER A 87 -9.71 -5.05 6.50
N LEU A 88 -8.78 -4.51 7.30
CA LEU A 88 -7.37 -4.91 7.27
C LEU A 88 -7.19 -6.41 7.51
N ARG A 89 -7.91 -6.97 8.49
CA ARG A 89 -7.76 -8.40 8.83
C ARG A 89 -8.20 -9.33 7.70
N VAL A 90 -9.17 -8.91 6.88
CA VAL A 90 -9.62 -9.69 5.71
C VAL A 90 -8.48 -9.83 4.69
N GLY A 91 -7.92 -8.71 4.24
CA GLY A 91 -6.83 -8.71 3.27
C GLY A 91 -5.59 -9.44 3.79
N LEU A 92 -5.22 -9.22 5.05
CA LEU A 92 -4.12 -9.90 5.72
C LEU A 92 -4.30 -11.42 5.75
N SER A 93 -5.47 -11.90 6.19
CA SER A 93 -5.74 -13.35 6.30
C SER A 93 -5.73 -14.04 4.95
N VAL A 94 -6.29 -13.39 3.91
CA VAL A 94 -6.27 -13.92 2.54
C VAL A 94 -4.85 -13.95 1.98
N ALA A 95 -4.08 -12.87 2.15
CA ALA A 95 -2.69 -12.81 1.70
C ALA A 95 -1.82 -13.89 2.37
N GLU A 96 -1.92 -14.05 3.69
CA GLU A 96 -1.23 -15.10 4.43
C GLU A 96 -1.66 -16.50 3.98
N GLY A 97 -2.97 -16.73 3.81
CA GLY A 97 -3.49 -18.02 3.36
C GLY A 97 -2.92 -18.44 2.00
N ILE A 98 -2.89 -17.51 1.03
CA ILE A 98 -2.29 -17.74 -0.29
C ILE A 98 -0.78 -17.97 -0.17
N ALA A 99 -0.09 -17.12 0.59
CA ALA A 99 1.35 -17.19 0.81
C ALA A 99 1.78 -18.54 1.39
N ILE A 100 1.08 -19.02 2.43
CA ILE A 100 1.33 -20.31 3.08
C ILE A 100 1.01 -21.47 2.13
N ALA A 101 -0.15 -21.45 1.48
CA ALA A 101 -0.59 -22.55 0.63
C ALA A 101 0.32 -22.77 -0.60
N HIS A 102 0.96 -21.71 -1.09
CA HIS A 102 1.76 -21.75 -2.31
C HIS A 102 3.25 -21.44 -2.12
N ALA A 103 3.69 -21.26 -0.87
CA ALA A 103 5.05 -20.82 -0.53
C ALA A 103 5.47 -19.54 -1.28
N ILE A 104 4.55 -18.57 -1.37
CA ILE A 104 4.76 -17.29 -2.07
C ILE A 104 5.20 -16.24 -1.05
N PRO A 105 6.25 -15.45 -1.32
CA PRO A 105 6.67 -14.37 -0.42
C PRO A 105 5.58 -13.33 -0.23
N VAL A 106 5.46 -12.79 0.98
CA VAL A 106 4.43 -11.81 1.30
C VAL A 106 5.03 -10.61 2.03
N LYS A 107 4.55 -9.41 1.71
CA LYS A 107 4.99 -8.17 2.34
C LYS A 107 3.83 -7.30 2.76
N GLY A 108 3.84 -6.96 4.05
CA GLY A 108 2.98 -5.94 4.61
C GLY A 108 3.44 -4.53 4.25
N ILE A 109 2.53 -3.70 3.74
CA ILE A 109 2.81 -2.36 3.25
C ILE A 109 1.99 -1.35 4.04
N SER A 110 2.63 -0.28 4.54
CA SER A 110 1.89 0.78 5.23
C SER A 110 0.98 1.50 4.25
N THR A 111 -0.29 1.65 4.61
CA THR A 111 -1.28 2.39 3.80
C THR A 111 -0.83 3.83 3.55
N LEU A 112 -0.28 4.51 4.56
CA LEU A 112 0.22 5.87 4.41
C LEU A 112 1.41 5.94 3.45
N PHE A 113 2.30 4.95 3.50
CA PHE A 113 3.42 4.88 2.56
C PHE A 113 2.93 4.63 1.14
N ALA A 114 1.96 3.73 0.95
CA ALA A 114 1.37 3.45 -0.36
C ALA A 114 0.65 4.68 -0.95
N LEU A 115 -0.12 5.43 -0.14
CA LEU A 115 -0.68 6.73 -0.53
C LEU A 115 0.41 7.71 -0.96
N ALA A 116 1.49 7.81 -0.19
CA ALA A 116 2.59 8.71 -0.51
C ALA A 116 3.33 8.32 -1.80
N GLN A 117 3.48 7.03 -2.08
CA GLN A 117 4.04 6.54 -3.33
C GLN A 117 3.13 6.84 -4.52
N ALA A 118 1.82 6.69 -4.37
CA ALA A 118 0.85 6.96 -5.42
C ALA A 118 0.80 8.45 -5.81
N ALA A 119 1.03 9.34 -4.83
CA ALA A 119 1.08 10.79 -5.02
C ALA A 119 2.51 11.35 -5.16
N LYS A 120 3.51 10.49 -5.38
CA LYS A 120 4.92 10.90 -5.43
C LYS A 120 5.18 11.81 -6.63
N GLU A 121 5.77 12.97 -6.35
CA GLU A 121 6.32 13.86 -7.36
C GLU A 121 7.78 14.18 -7.01
N PRO A 122 8.71 14.18 -7.99
CA PRO A 122 10.13 14.43 -7.72
C PRO A 122 10.37 15.70 -6.91
N GLY A 123 11.09 15.58 -5.79
CA GLY A 123 11.50 16.71 -4.95
C GLY A 123 10.40 17.33 -4.08
N LYS A 124 9.13 16.91 -4.22
CA LYS A 124 8.01 17.38 -3.40
C LYS A 124 7.72 16.43 -2.24
N PRO A 125 7.58 16.94 -0.99
CA PRO A 125 7.11 16.12 0.11
C PRO A 125 5.61 15.81 -0.04
N VAL A 126 5.24 14.57 0.28
CA VAL A 126 3.87 14.06 0.25
C VAL A 126 3.41 13.78 1.68
N LEU A 127 2.38 14.50 2.12
CA LEU A 127 1.65 14.28 3.35
C LEU A 127 0.49 13.32 3.07
N ALA A 128 0.68 12.05 3.44
CA ALA A 128 -0.38 11.05 3.40
C ALA A 128 -1.24 11.19 4.66
N VAL A 129 -2.56 11.24 4.49
CA VAL A 129 -3.52 11.50 5.56
C VAL A 129 -4.75 10.62 5.41
N ILE A 130 -5.08 9.86 6.46
CA ILE A 130 -6.29 9.04 6.55
C ILE A 130 -7.13 9.54 7.71
N ASP A 131 -8.45 9.68 7.51
CA ASP A 131 -9.38 10.00 8.60
C ASP A 131 -9.32 8.90 9.68
N ALA A 132 -8.86 9.27 10.89
CA ALA A 132 -8.81 8.35 12.02
C ALA A 132 -10.08 8.38 12.86
N ARG A 133 -11.11 9.17 12.49
CA ARG A 133 -12.28 9.51 13.31
C ARG A 133 -11.90 10.28 14.58
N LYS A 134 -12.91 10.74 15.33
CA LYS A 134 -12.76 11.47 16.60
C LYS A 134 -11.87 12.72 16.45
N HIS A 135 -12.07 13.46 15.33
CA HIS A 135 -11.32 14.69 15.00
C HIS A 135 -9.79 14.52 14.89
N GLN A 136 -9.32 13.31 14.62
CA GLN A 136 -7.91 13.02 14.41
C GLN A 136 -7.70 12.37 13.05
N VAL A 137 -6.45 12.40 12.59
CA VAL A 137 -6.01 11.75 11.37
C VAL A 137 -4.84 10.82 11.66
N TYR A 138 -4.72 9.76 10.89
CA TYR A 138 -3.45 9.07 10.72
C TYR A 138 -2.65 9.81 9.66
N ALA A 139 -1.44 10.22 9.99
CA ALA A 139 -0.61 11.00 9.08
C ALA A 139 0.84 10.53 9.07
N GLY A 140 1.46 10.64 7.90
CA GLY A 140 2.90 10.48 7.70
C GLY A 140 3.36 11.37 6.57
N LEU A 141 4.58 11.90 6.69
CA LEU A 141 5.17 12.78 5.67
C LEU A 141 6.37 12.10 5.04
N TYR A 142 6.41 12.07 3.72
CA TYR A 142 7.42 11.37 2.95
C TYR A 142 8.01 12.27 1.89
N LYS A 143 9.28 12.06 1.53
CA LYS A 143 9.91 12.69 0.37
C LYS A 143 10.90 11.73 -0.22
N ASP A 144 10.78 11.43 -1.51
CA ASP A 144 11.69 10.52 -2.21
C ASP A 144 11.89 9.19 -1.46
N GLU A 145 10.79 8.61 -0.96
CA GLU A 145 10.74 7.37 -0.15
C GLU A 145 11.28 7.48 1.28
N GLN A 146 11.88 8.61 1.65
CA GLN A 146 12.31 8.88 3.02
C GLN A 146 11.14 9.33 3.89
N VAL A 147 11.14 8.86 5.14
CA VAL A 147 10.14 9.25 6.15
C VAL A 147 10.60 10.52 6.86
N LEU A 148 9.94 11.64 6.58
CA LEU A 148 10.20 12.93 7.23
C LEU A 148 9.41 13.10 8.54
N ILE A 149 8.19 12.54 8.59
CA ILE A 149 7.37 12.42 9.80
C ILE A 149 6.84 10.99 9.85
N LYS A 150 7.20 10.26 10.92
CA LYS A 150 6.74 8.87 11.12
C LYS A 150 5.22 8.79 11.22
N PRO A 151 4.61 7.70 10.68
CA PRO A 151 3.18 7.41 10.86
C PRO A 151 2.71 7.59 12.30
N ARG A 152 1.66 8.38 12.50
CA ARG A 152 1.07 8.62 13.82
C ARG A 152 -0.40 9.03 13.75
N VAL A 153 -1.12 8.86 14.84
CA VAL A 153 -2.43 9.51 15.06
C VAL A 153 -2.20 10.90 15.65
N ILE A 154 -2.83 11.92 15.08
CA ILE A 154 -2.58 13.32 15.42
C ILE A 154 -3.79 14.20 15.10
N TYR A 155 -3.94 15.31 15.82
CA TYR A 155 -4.93 16.35 15.51
C TYR A 155 -4.49 17.18 14.28
N PRO A 156 -5.40 17.55 13.37
CA PRO A 156 -5.06 18.33 12.17
C PRO A 156 -4.28 19.63 12.44
N GLU A 157 -4.61 20.36 13.50
CA GLU A 157 -3.95 21.58 13.95
C GLU A 157 -2.46 21.33 14.21
N ARG A 158 -2.17 20.29 15.00
CA ARG A 158 -0.79 19.92 15.34
C ARG A 158 -0.04 19.36 14.14
N LEU A 159 -0.73 18.68 13.23
CA LEU A 159 -0.15 18.21 11.99
C LEU A 159 0.27 19.40 11.10
N ALA A 160 -0.57 20.42 11.03
CA ALA A 160 -0.29 21.62 10.25
C ALA A 160 0.95 22.36 10.76
N GLU A 161 1.15 22.48 12.08
CA GLU A 161 2.40 23.03 12.64
C GLU A 161 3.64 22.24 12.20
N LEU A 162 3.56 20.91 12.17
CA LEU A 162 4.69 20.05 11.78
C LEU A 162 4.98 20.08 10.28
N ALA A 163 3.93 20.19 9.46
CA ALA A 163 4.02 20.21 8.00
C ALA A 163 4.29 21.63 7.46
N GLY A 164 3.86 22.67 8.18
CA GLY A 164 3.97 24.08 7.80
C GLY A 164 5.40 24.52 7.53
N ARG A 165 6.36 24.00 8.30
CA ARG A 165 7.80 24.26 8.08
C ARG A 165 8.30 23.95 6.66
N PHE A 166 7.65 23.03 5.94
CA PHE A 166 7.99 22.74 4.54
C PHE A 166 7.39 23.77 3.59
N ILE A 167 6.18 24.23 3.87
CA ILE A 167 5.53 25.32 3.14
C ILE A 167 6.32 26.62 3.33
N ASP A 168 6.72 26.92 4.57
CA ASP A 168 7.49 28.11 4.95
C ASP A 168 8.87 28.15 4.28
N SER A 169 9.43 26.97 3.93
CA SER A 169 10.67 26.85 3.14
C SER A 169 10.48 27.12 1.64
N GLY A 170 9.26 27.46 1.21
CA GLY A 170 8.90 27.69 -0.19
C GLY A 170 8.53 26.41 -0.97
N THR A 171 8.51 25.24 -0.32
CA THR A 171 8.24 23.96 -0.98
C THR A 171 6.73 23.72 -1.15
N VAL A 172 6.33 23.16 -2.29
CA VAL A 172 4.95 22.69 -2.51
C VAL A 172 4.72 21.39 -1.74
N LEU A 173 3.72 21.37 -0.87
CA LEU A 173 3.33 20.21 -0.09
C LEU A 173 2.17 19.47 -0.80
N VAL A 174 2.39 18.21 -1.16
CA VAL A 174 1.38 17.37 -1.79
C VAL A 174 0.59 16.61 -0.71
N LEU A 175 -0.73 16.60 -0.80
CA LEU A 175 -1.64 15.93 0.15
C LEU A 175 -2.37 14.77 -0.54
N ALA A 176 -2.37 13.59 0.09
CA ALA A 176 -3.06 12.41 -0.42
C ALA A 176 -3.80 11.64 0.68
N GLY A 177 -4.92 11.03 0.33
CA GLY A 177 -5.78 10.25 1.21
C GLY A 177 -7.06 10.96 1.63
N ASN A 178 -8.00 10.18 2.19
CA ASN A 178 -9.33 10.65 2.53
C ASN A 178 -9.40 11.63 3.73
N GLY A 179 -8.33 11.76 4.52
CA GLY A 179 -8.26 12.70 5.64
C GLY A 179 -7.79 14.10 5.27
N THR A 180 -7.45 14.34 4.00
CA THR A 180 -6.87 15.61 3.52
C THR A 180 -7.79 16.80 3.75
N ARG A 181 -9.11 16.64 3.52
CA ARG A 181 -10.11 17.71 3.73
C ARG A 181 -10.10 18.26 5.16
N CYS A 182 -9.82 17.43 6.16
CA CYS A 182 -9.75 17.85 7.56
C CYS A 182 -8.47 18.61 7.90
N CYS A 183 -7.42 18.52 7.07
CA CYS A 183 -6.11 19.11 7.36
C CYS A 183 -5.89 20.44 6.65
N VAL A 184 -6.41 20.60 5.43
CA VAL A 184 -6.21 21.81 4.61
C VAL A 184 -6.55 23.12 5.35
N PRO A 185 -7.68 23.24 6.09
CA PRO A 185 -8.03 24.49 6.75
C PRO A 185 -7.01 24.97 7.80
N PHE A 186 -6.17 24.07 8.33
CA PHE A 186 -5.20 24.38 9.36
C PHE A 186 -3.81 24.73 8.82
N LEU A 187 -3.54 24.45 7.53
CA LEU A 187 -2.26 24.76 6.91
C LEU A 187 -2.15 26.25 6.58
N SER A 188 -1.04 26.87 6.98
CA SER A 188 -0.60 28.16 6.45
C SER A 188 -0.18 28.02 4.98
N GLY A 189 -0.21 29.11 4.22
CA GLY A 189 0.32 29.13 2.84
C GLY A 189 -0.38 28.13 1.90
N GLN A 190 -1.72 28.08 1.94
CA GLN A 190 -2.52 27.11 1.17
C GLN A 190 -2.28 27.19 -0.35
N GLU A 191 -1.75 28.29 -0.86
CA GLU A 191 -1.31 28.42 -2.26
C GLU A 191 -0.16 27.48 -2.65
N ARG A 192 0.57 26.94 -1.66
CA ARG A 192 1.62 25.92 -1.84
C ARG A 192 1.16 24.52 -1.46
N VAL A 193 -0.14 24.31 -1.25
CA VAL A 193 -0.74 23.02 -0.94
C VAL A 193 -1.39 22.45 -2.19
N GLN A 194 -0.97 21.25 -2.59
CA GLN A 194 -1.55 20.53 -3.72
C GLN A 194 -2.27 19.28 -3.20
N VAL A 195 -3.61 19.29 -3.23
CA VAL A 195 -4.41 18.13 -2.83
C VAL A 195 -4.66 17.24 -4.05
N THR A 196 -4.27 15.97 -3.95
CA THR A 196 -4.50 14.98 -5.01
C THR A 196 -5.92 14.40 -4.96
N GLY A 197 -6.36 13.80 -6.06
CA GLY A 197 -7.61 13.03 -6.10
C GLY A 197 -7.52 11.66 -5.42
N ILE A 198 -6.34 11.23 -4.99
CA ILE A 198 -6.08 9.88 -4.46
C ILE A 198 -6.63 9.78 -3.05
N GLN A 199 -7.72 9.04 -2.87
CA GLN A 199 -8.40 8.89 -1.57
C GLN A 199 -7.94 7.64 -0.79
N ALA A 200 -7.51 6.59 -1.51
CA ALA A 200 -7.00 5.33 -0.98
C ALA A 200 -5.81 4.87 -1.85
N PRO A 201 -4.92 3.97 -1.35
CA PRO A 201 -3.84 3.45 -2.18
C PRO A 201 -4.39 2.69 -3.39
N PRO A 202 -3.90 2.96 -4.61
CA PRO A 202 -4.17 2.09 -5.74
C PRO A 202 -3.53 0.71 -5.52
N PRO A 203 -4.23 -0.41 -5.79
CA PRO A 203 -3.69 -1.76 -5.58
C PRO A 203 -2.40 -2.03 -6.36
N HIS A 204 -2.24 -1.48 -7.57
CA HIS A 204 -1.00 -1.64 -8.33
C HIS A 204 0.21 -1.00 -7.64
N ILE A 205 0.03 0.10 -6.91
CA ILE A 205 1.10 0.72 -6.12
C ILE A 205 1.53 -0.21 -4.99
N VAL A 206 0.57 -0.92 -4.36
CA VAL A 206 0.86 -1.95 -3.35
C VAL A 206 1.68 -3.09 -3.97
N ALA A 207 1.31 -3.58 -5.16
CA ALA A 207 2.07 -4.59 -5.89
C ALA A 207 3.50 -4.11 -6.24
N GLN A 208 3.65 -2.88 -6.74
CA GLN A 208 4.94 -2.30 -7.12
C GLN A 208 5.86 -2.02 -5.93
N ILE A 209 5.30 -1.67 -4.76
CA ILE A 209 6.08 -1.60 -3.52
C ILE A 209 6.57 -2.99 -3.13
N ALA A 210 5.71 -4.01 -3.19
CA ALA A 210 6.13 -5.39 -2.93
C ALA A 210 7.24 -5.85 -3.88
N ALA A 211 7.14 -5.52 -5.16
CA ALA A 211 8.17 -5.81 -6.16
C ALA A 211 9.56 -5.24 -5.81
N ARG A 212 9.59 -4.08 -5.15
CA ARG A 212 10.83 -3.44 -4.68
C ARG A 212 11.35 -4.03 -3.37
N LEU A 213 10.46 -4.44 -2.47
CA LEU A 213 10.81 -4.86 -1.11
C LEU A 213 11.04 -6.37 -0.98
N ILE A 214 10.49 -7.18 -1.86
CA ILE A 214 10.69 -8.62 -1.89
C ILE A 214 11.89 -8.90 -2.81
N PRO A 215 13.02 -9.41 -2.27
CA PRO A 215 14.17 -9.76 -3.10
C PRO A 215 13.84 -10.94 -4.02
N ALA A 216 14.51 -11.01 -5.17
CA ALA A 216 14.40 -12.16 -6.07
C ALA A 216 14.82 -13.45 -5.36
N GLY A 217 13.95 -14.46 -5.35
CA GLY A 217 14.17 -15.71 -4.62
C GLY A 217 14.02 -15.58 -3.09
N GLY A 218 13.46 -14.48 -2.60
CA GLY A 218 13.08 -14.35 -1.19
C GLY A 218 12.08 -15.44 -0.80
N ASN A 219 12.17 -15.90 0.45
CA ASN A 219 11.28 -16.92 1.03
C ASN A 219 10.57 -16.39 2.29
N ASP A 220 10.47 -15.07 2.43
CA ASP A 220 9.77 -14.46 3.57
C ASP A 220 8.26 -14.61 3.38
N ILE A 221 7.74 -15.74 3.87
CA ILE A 221 6.31 -16.05 4.00
C ILE A 221 5.83 -15.51 5.36
N GLY A 222 6.51 -14.50 5.90
CA GLY A 222 6.41 -14.04 7.28
C GLY A 222 5.01 -13.62 7.70
N ARG A 223 4.76 -13.75 9.01
CA ARG A 223 3.52 -13.35 9.65
C ARG A 223 3.29 -11.85 9.46
N LEU A 224 2.18 -11.50 8.87
CA LEU A 224 1.76 -10.12 8.70
C LEU A 224 1.19 -9.60 10.01
N VAL A 225 1.77 -8.51 10.50
CA VAL A 225 1.30 -7.84 11.70
C VAL A 225 0.61 -6.54 11.29
N PRO A 226 -0.66 -6.34 11.65
CA PRO A 226 -1.34 -5.07 11.42
C PRO A 226 -0.61 -3.89 12.09
N LEU A 227 -0.52 -2.76 11.40
CA LEU A 227 -0.04 -1.50 11.95
C LEU A 227 -1.18 -0.74 12.62
N TYR A 228 -1.40 -1.01 13.90
CA TYR A 228 -2.38 -0.30 14.73
C TYR A 228 -1.74 0.92 15.40
N LEU A 229 -2.00 2.12 14.86
CA LEU A 229 -1.54 3.40 15.44
C LEU A 229 -2.46 3.95 16.53
N ARG A 230 -3.71 3.47 16.56
CA ARG A 230 -4.64 3.71 17.65
C ARG A 230 -5.03 2.35 18.23
N ARG A 231 -5.09 2.28 19.56
CA ARG A 231 -5.66 1.12 20.25
C ARG A 231 -7.12 0.95 19.87
N THR A 232 -7.56 -0.29 19.77
CA THR A 232 -8.96 -0.63 19.52
C THR A 232 -9.82 -0.22 20.73
N ASP A 233 -11.11 0.05 20.51
CA ASP A 233 -12.03 0.32 21.62
C ASP A 233 -12.16 -0.88 22.58
N ALA A 234 -11.88 -2.11 22.10
CA ALA A 234 -11.83 -3.32 22.92
C ALA A 234 -10.63 -3.34 23.89
N GLU A 235 -9.45 -2.92 23.44
CA GLU A 235 -8.26 -2.79 24.30
C GLU A 235 -8.43 -1.66 25.32
N LEU A 236 -9.00 -0.52 24.91
CA LEU A 236 -9.32 0.59 25.81
C LEU A 236 -10.38 0.22 26.86
N LYS A 237 -11.29 -0.71 26.53
CA LYS A 237 -12.27 -1.25 27.50
C LYS A 237 -11.60 -2.17 28.52
N ARG A 238 -10.70 -3.07 28.12
CA ARG A 238 -9.99 -3.98 29.04
C ARG A 238 -9.16 -3.24 30.09
N GLU A 239 -8.47 -2.18 29.70
CA GLU A 239 -7.72 -1.34 30.65
C GLU A 239 -8.63 -0.57 31.62
N ARG A 240 -9.85 -0.23 31.20
CA ARG A 240 -10.85 0.42 32.07
C ARG A 240 -11.56 -0.55 33.00
N THR A 241 -11.65 -1.83 32.63
CA THR A 241 -12.30 -2.87 33.43
C THR A 241 -11.33 -3.69 34.28
N GLY A 242 -10.02 -3.60 34.04
CA GLY A 242 -8.99 -4.21 34.89
C GLY A 242 -8.94 -5.74 34.83
N ASP A 243 -9.31 -6.34 33.70
CA ASP A 243 -9.19 -7.79 33.43
C ASP A 243 -7.85 -8.14 32.75
#